data_AF-A0A3B1BUN5-F1
#
_entry.id   AF-A0A3B1BUN5-F1
#
_cell.length_a   1.000
_cell.length_b   1.000
_cell.length_c   1.000
_cell.angle_alpha   90.00
_cell.angle_beta   90.00
_cell.angle_gamma   90.00
#
_symmetry.space_group_name_H-M   'P 1'
#
loop_
_entity.id
_entity.type
_entity.pdbx_description
1 polymer ?
#
loop_
_entity_poly.entity_id
_entity_poly.type
_entity_poly.pdbx_seq_one_letter_code
_entity_poly.pdbx_strand_id
1 'polypeptide(L)'
;MNKNQSIDVQGTVVSIYSKNEMDFISLTDMLTAKDGDFFISDWLRNRNTVEFLGIWEKVHNPDFNYGEYATIRSQAGLNSYKISVKKWVEKTSAIGLVAKAGRYGGTYAHKDIAFEFGMWISAEFKIYLIKEFQRLKEIEQKQLGWDIRRNLTKINYQIHTDAIKRNLIPKELTS
;
A
#
# COMPACT_ATOMS: atom_id res chain seq x y z
N MET A 1 -21.59 -11.87 -0.52
CA MET A 1 -20.63 -12.98 -0.74
C MET A 1 -19.36 -12.37 -1.29
N ASN A 2 -18.28 -12.31 -0.50
CA ASN A 2 -17.03 -11.71 -0.97
C ASN A 2 -16.37 -12.66 -1.96
N LYS A 3 -16.10 -12.15 -3.15
CA LYS A 3 -15.50 -12.90 -4.26
C LYS A 3 -14.03 -13.13 -3.90
N ASN A 4 -13.66 -14.37 -3.60
CA ASN A 4 -12.24 -14.74 -3.54
C ASN A 4 -11.68 -14.56 -4.96
N GLN A 5 -10.67 -13.71 -5.09
CA GLN A 5 -9.96 -13.47 -6.33
C GLN A 5 -8.54 -14.03 -6.17
N SER A 6 -7.87 -14.38 -7.25
CA SER A 6 -6.48 -14.81 -7.21
C SER A 6 -5.72 -14.09 -8.31
N ILE A 7 -4.49 -13.73 -8.01
CA ILE A 7 -3.56 -13.15 -8.98
C ILE A 7 -2.42 -14.13 -9.24
N ASP A 8 -1.96 -14.20 -10.48
CA ASP A 8 -0.74 -14.93 -10.83
C ASP A 8 0.44 -13.95 -10.76
N VAL A 9 1.41 -14.26 -9.91
CA VAL A 9 2.66 -13.51 -9.77
C VAL A 9 3.80 -14.47 -10.11
N GLN A 10 4.33 -14.35 -11.33
CA GLN A 10 5.45 -15.17 -11.82
C GLN A 10 5.22 -16.68 -11.69
N GLY A 11 4.00 -17.16 -11.95
CA GLY A 11 3.61 -18.56 -11.83
C GLY A 11 3.16 -18.97 -10.43
N THR A 12 3.18 -18.05 -9.45
CA THR A 12 2.61 -18.27 -8.12
C THR A 12 1.21 -17.68 -8.04
N VAL A 13 0.23 -18.53 -7.75
CA VAL A 13 -1.14 -18.09 -7.50
C VAL A 13 -1.25 -17.55 -6.09
N VAL A 14 -1.52 -16.25 -5.94
CA VAL A 14 -1.73 -15.58 -4.65
C VAL A 14 -3.20 -15.25 -4.48
N SER A 15 -3.79 -15.80 -3.41
CA SER A 15 -5.19 -15.59 -3.07
C SER A 15 -5.42 -14.21 -2.46
N ILE A 16 -6.49 -13.57 -2.89
CA ILE A 16 -6.97 -12.28 -2.41
C ILE A 16 -8.43 -12.43 -2.01
N TYR A 17 -8.81 -11.81 -0.90
CA TYR A 17 -10.21 -11.62 -0.59
C TYR A 17 -10.43 -10.20 -0.08
N SER A 18 -11.54 -9.61 -0.49
CA SER A 18 -11.97 -8.32 0.04
C SER A 18 -12.85 -8.55 1.27
N LYS A 19 -12.77 -7.68 2.27
CA LYS A 19 -13.67 -7.62 3.43
C LYS A 19 -13.78 -6.17 3.87
N ASN A 20 -15.01 -5.65 3.99
CA ASN A 20 -15.28 -4.28 4.44
C ASN A 20 -14.46 -3.24 3.65
N GLU A 21 -14.49 -3.33 2.31
CA GLU A 21 -13.73 -2.44 1.39
C GLU A 21 -12.20 -2.51 1.50
N MET A 22 -11.68 -3.42 2.32
CA MET A 22 -10.26 -3.70 2.45
C MET A 22 -9.89 -4.98 1.71
N ASP A 23 -8.77 -4.96 0.99
CA ASP A 23 -8.23 -6.14 0.32
C ASP A 23 -7.18 -6.82 1.19
N PHE A 24 -7.32 -8.14 1.31
CA PHE A 24 -6.43 -9.00 2.05
C PHE A 24 -5.74 -10.00 1.13
N ILE A 25 -4.43 -10.10 1.24
CA ILE A 25 -3.56 -10.94 0.40
C ILE A 25 -3.01 -12.09 1.25
N SER A 26 -2.99 -13.31 0.69
CA SER A 26 -2.44 -14.49 1.37
C SER A 26 -0.93 -14.40 1.52
N LEU A 27 -0.45 -14.22 2.74
CA LEU A 27 0.97 -14.29 3.07
C LEU A 27 1.51 -15.72 2.95
N THR A 28 0.65 -16.71 3.19
CA THR A 28 0.99 -18.12 3.03
C THR A 28 1.30 -18.45 1.58
N ASP A 29 0.49 -17.96 0.63
CA ASP A 29 0.73 -18.20 -0.80
C ASP A 29 2.00 -17.48 -1.24
N MET A 30 2.24 -16.26 -0.75
CA MET A 30 3.49 -15.52 -1.04
C MET A 30 4.75 -16.26 -0.59
N LEU A 31 4.67 -17.06 0.47
CA LEU A 31 5.79 -17.90 0.93
C LEU A 31 6.01 -19.14 0.05
N THR A 32 4.98 -19.68 -0.60
CA THR A 32 5.14 -20.85 -1.48
C THR A 32 6.06 -20.58 -2.68
N ALA A 33 6.22 -19.31 -3.07
CA ALA A 33 7.10 -18.88 -4.14
C ALA A 33 8.59 -18.77 -3.75
N LYS A 34 8.92 -18.98 -2.47
CA LYS A 34 10.27 -18.74 -1.94
C LYS A 34 10.94 -20.03 -1.52
N ASP A 35 12.17 -20.20 -2.00
CA ASP A 35 13.06 -21.27 -1.54
C ASP A 35 13.57 -20.94 -0.12
N GLY A 36 13.28 -21.83 0.83
CA GLY A 36 13.76 -21.75 2.22
C GLY A 36 12.67 -21.86 3.29
N ASP A 37 13.09 -22.08 4.53
CA ASP A 37 12.21 -22.23 5.69
C ASP A 37 11.79 -20.87 6.25
N PHE A 38 11.00 -20.12 5.47
CA PHE A 38 10.44 -18.85 5.93
C PHE A 38 9.16 -19.08 6.71
N PHE A 39 9.11 -18.58 7.94
CA PHE A 39 7.89 -18.59 8.74
C PHE A 39 7.39 -17.18 9.01
N ILE A 40 6.08 -16.99 8.91
CA ILE A 40 5.41 -15.72 9.27
C ILE A 40 5.71 -15.33 10.73
N SER A 41 5.96 -16.32 11.59
CA SER A 41 6.39 -16.07 12.97
C SER A 41 7.78 -15.44 13.09
N ASP A 42 8.70 -15.70 12.15
CA ASP A 42 10.02 -15.05 12.15
C ASP A 42 9.91 -13.59 11.73
N TRP A 43 9.00 -13.29 10.80
CA TRP A 43 8.63 -11.92 10.46
C TRP A 43 8.02 -11.19 11.68
N LEU A 44 7.07 -11.81 12.39
CA LEU A 44 6.50 -11.26 13.63
C LEU A 44 7.47 -11.20 14.82
N ARG A 45 8.65 -11.84 14.74
CA ARG A 45 9.72 -11.67 15.72
C ARG A 45 10.52 -10.40 15.47
N ASN A 46 10.59 -9.91 14.23
CA ASN A 46 11.37 -8.73 13.88
C ASN A 46 10.78 -7.47 14.54
N ARG A 47 11.62 -6.73 15.25
CA ARG A 47 11.21 -5.51 15.96
C ARG A 47 10.70 -4.42 15.02
N ASN A 48 11.31 -4.25 13.85
CA ASN A 48 10.87 -3.27 12.85
C ASN A 48 9.51 -3.63 12.28
N THR A 49 9.26 -4.92 12.03
CA THR A 49 7.96 -5.42 11.59
C THR A 49 6.89 -5.18 12.65
N VAL A 50 7.14 -5.54 13.91
CA VAL A 50 6.18 -5.31 15.00
C VAL A 50 5.90 -3.82 15.19
N GLU A 51 6.91 -2.96 15.03
CA GLU A 51 6.74 -1.51 15.06
C GLU A 51 5.86 -1.01 13.92
N PHE A 52 6.15 -1.42 12.69
CA PHE A 52 5.34 -1.10 11.52
C PHE A 52 3.88 -1.54 11.69
N LEU A 53 3.64 -2.79 12.10
CA LEU A 53 2.30 -3.32 12.35
C LEU A 53 1.56 -2.50 13.42
N GLY A 54 2.22 -2.17 14.53
CA GLY A 54 1.62 -1.37 15.60
C GLY A 54 1.25 0.05 15.14
N ILE A 55 2.08 0.68 14.30
CA ILE A 55 1.78 1.99 13.72
C ILE A 55 0.60 1.89 12.75
N TRP A 56 0.60 0.89 11.87
CA TRP A 56 -0.48 0.68 10.92
C TRP A 56 -1.81 0.47 11.66
N GLU A 57 -1.83 -0.37 12.69
CA GLU A 57 -3.02 -0.59 13.52
C GLU A 57 -3.46 0.68 14.24
N LYS A 58 -2.53 1.44 14.84
CA LYS A 58 -2.87 2.71 15.51
C LYS A 58 -3.58 3.72 14.58
N VAL A 59 -3.24 3.72 13.30
CA VAL A 59 -3.83 4.64 12.31
C VAL A 59 -5.20 4.16 11.83
N HIS A 60 -5.39 2.84 11.69
CA HIS A 60 -6.56 2.27 11.00
C HIS A 60 -7.56 1.56 11.93
N ASN A 61 -7.21 1.30 13.18
CA ASN A 61 -7.96 0.47 14.12
C ASN A 61 -8.23 1.20 15.44
N PRO A 62 -9.43 1.77 15.61
CA PRO A 62 -9.83 2.44 16.85
C PRO A 62 -9.82 1.52 18.09
N ASP A 63 -10.04 0.22 17.90
CA ASP A 63 -10.16 -0.78 18.97
C ASP A 63 -8.81 -1.46 19.30
N PHE A 64 -7.70 -0.93 18.77
CA PHE A 64 -6.38 -1.52 18.96
C PHE A 64 -5.90 -1.46 20.42
N ASN A 65 -5.56 -2.63 20.98
CA ASN A 65 -5.08 -2.74 22.35
C ASN A 65 -3.57 -2.41 22.44
N TYR A 66 -3.28 -1.14 22.73
CA TYR A 66 -1.92 -0.62 22.87
C TYR A 66 -1.14 -1.25 24.04
N GLY A 67 -1.81 -1.64 25.13
CA GLY A 67 -1.18 -2.23 26.30
C GLY A 67 -0.52 -3.58 25.97
N GLU A 68 -1.30 -4.49 25.41
CA GLU A 68 -0.80 -5.80 24.96
C GLU A 68 0.22 -5.66 23.83
N TYR A 69 0.02 -4.70 22.92
CA TYR A 69 0.99 -4.36 21.90
C TYR A 69 2.35 -3.97 22.49
N ALA A 70 2.37 -3.10 23.51
CA ALA A 70 3.60 -2.67 24.16
C ALA A 70 4.35 -3.86 24.79
N THR A 71 3.63 -4.80 25.40
CA THR A 71 4.21 -6.05 25.91
C THR A 71 4.86 -6.87 24.79
N ILE A 72 4.14 -7.08 23.68
CA ILE A 72 4.68 -7.82 22.52
C ILE A 72 5.91 -7.11 21.93
N ARG A 73 5.84 -5.80 21.73
CA ARG A 73 6.95 -4.98 21.19
C ARG A 73 8.19 -5.07 22.06
N SER A 74 8.03 -5.15 23.39
CA SER A 74 9.16 -5.24 24.32
C SER A 74 9.92 -6.57 24.20
N GLN A 75 9.25 -7.64 23.77
CA GLN A 75 9.82 -8.98 23.60
C GLN A 75 10.30 -9.24 22.16
N ALA A 76 9.78 -8.49 21.18
CA ALA A 76 10.19 -8.59 19.79
C ALA A 76 11.70 -8.33 19.62
N GLY A 77 12.34 -9.13 18.76
CA GLY A 77 13.78 -9.13 18.51
C GLY A 77 14.56 -10.16 19.33
N LEU A 78 13.99 -10.71 20.42
CA LEU A 78 14.61 -11.82 21.13
C LEU A 78 14.51 -13.11 20.31
N ASN A 79 15.62 -13.82 20.12
CA ASN A 79 15.65 -15.08 19.37
C ASN A 79 14.70 -16.15 19.93
N SER A 80 14.50 -16.14 21.25
CA SER A 80 13.58 -17.03 21.99
C SER A 80 12.11 -16.64 21.86
N TYR A 81 11.81 -15.42 21.41
CA TYR A 81 10.44 -14.94 21.31
C TYR A 81 9.79 -15.39 20.00
N LYS A 82 8.60 -15.97 20.12
CA LYS A 82 7.78 -16.41 18.99
C LYS A 82 6.31 -16.13 19.27
N ILE A 83 5.65 -15.46 18.35
CA ILE A 83 4.20 -15.22 18.39
C ILE A 83 3.58 -15.64 17.06
N SER A 84 2.41 -16.29 17.12
CA SER A 84 1.62 -16.60 15.94
C SER A 84 0.72 -15.42 15.58
N VAL A 85 0.33 -15.32 14.32
CA VAL A 85 -0.62 -14.28 13.86
C VAL A 85 -1.93 -14.35 14.63
N LYS A 86 -2.45 -15.56 14.88
CA LYS A 86 -3.65 -15.77 15.68
C LYS A 86 -3.52 -15.13 17.07
N LYS A 87 -2.40 -15.40 17.77
CA LYS A 87 -2.14 -14.85 19.11
C LYS A 87 -1.89 -13.34 19.10
N TRP A 88 -1.27 -12.82 18.04
CA TRP A 88 -1.13 -11.36 17.83
C TRP A 88 -2.51 -10.71 17.76
N VAL A 89 -3.37 -11.18 16.85
CA VAL A 89 -4.74 -10.66 16.66
C VAL A 89 -5.56 -10.78 17.94
N GLU A 90 -5.53 -11.92 18.62
CA GLU A 90 -6.26 -12.15 19.87
C GLU A 90 -5.85 -11.19 21.00
N LYS A 91 -4.55 -10.90 21.12
CA LYS A 91 -4.03 -10.00 22.18
C LYS A 91 -4.26 -8.53 21.87
N THR A 92 -4.03 -8.13 20.63
CA THR A 92 -4.00 -6.71 20.25
C THR A 92 -5.29 -6.20 19.63
N SER A 93 -6.25 -7.09 19.34
CA SER A 93 -7.43 -6.78 18.53
C SER A 93 -7.07 -6.22 17.14
N ALA A 94 -5.91 -6.61 16.62
CA ALA A 94 -5.43 -6.18 15.31
C ALA A 94 -6.38 -6.61 14.18
N ILE A 95 -6.60 -5.71 13.22
CA ILE A 95 -7.48 -5.96 12.06
C ILE A 95 -6.70 -6.16 10.76
N GLY A 96 -5.43 -5.77 10.73
CA GLY A 96 -4.57 -5.81 9.55
C GLY A 96 -4.04 -7.21 9.22
N LEU A 97 -4.08 -8.14 10.18
CA LEU A 97 -3.71 -9.55 9.98
C LEU A 97 -4.89 -10.46 10.31
N VAL A 98 -5.04 -11.54 9.55
CA VAL A 98 -6.11 -12.52 9.75
C VAL A 98 -5.57 -13.93 9.58
N ALA A 99 -5.79 -14.78 10.58
CA ALA A 99 -5.55 -16.22 10.49
C ALA A 99 -6.87 -16.95 10.22
N LYS A 100 -6.98 -17.66 9.09
CA LYS A 100 -8.13 -18.48 8.74
C LYS A 100 -7.77 -19.97 8.82
N ALA A 101 -8.70 -20.78 9.29
CA ALA A 101 -8.61 -22.25 9.25
C ALA A 101 -9.43 -22.82 8.08
N GLY A 102 -9.10 -24.04 7.64
CA GLY A 102 -9.86 -24.79 6.63
C GLY A 102 -9.24 -24.80 5.23
N ARG A 103 -10.03 -25.20 4.21
CA ARG A 103 -9.59 -25.44 2.82
C ARG A 103 -9.02 -24.21 2.11
N TYR A 104 -9.44 -23.01 2.51
CA TYR A 104 -8.87 -21.71 2.08
C TYR A 104 -8.21 -20.99 3.27
N GLY A 105 -7.75 -21.77 4.24
CA GLY A 105 -7.04 -21.29 5.41
C GLY A 105 -5.66 -20.74 5.06
N GLY A 106 -5.01 -20.19 6.07
CA GLY A 106 -3.73 -19.50 5.91
C GLY A 106 -3.72 -18.18 6.64
N THR A 107 -2.61 -17.48 6.50
CA THR A 107 -2.47 -16.11 7.00
C THR A 107 -2.69 -15.13 5.87
N TYR A 108 -3.53 -14.15 6.13
CA TYR A 108 -3.79 -13.05 5.23
C TYR A 108 -3.46 -11.74 5.91
N ALA A 109 -3.05 -10.76 5.11
CA ALA A 109 -2.77 -9.42 5.59
C ALA A 109 -3.44 -8.38 4.70
N HIS A 110 -3.81 -7.24 5.28
CA HIS A 110 -4.19 -6.06 4.50
C HIS A 110 -3.13 -5.76 3.44
N LYS A 111 -3.53 -5.29 2.25
CA LYS A 111 -2.62 -5.04 1.12
C LYS A 111 -1.33 -4.30 1.51
N ASP A 112 -1.40 -3.24 2.31
CA ASP A 112 -0.21 -2.47 2.74
C ASP A 112 0.77 -3.33 3.55
N ILE A 113 0.22 -4.14 4.45
CA ILE A 113 0.98 -5.05 5.30
C ILE A 113 1.55 -6.21 4.45
N ALA A 114 0.79 -6.70 3.48
CA ALA A 114 1.27 -7.70 2.54
C ALA A 114 2.40 -7.16 1.65
N PHE A 115 2.36 -5.89 1.25
CA PHE A 115 3.47 -5.23 0.56
C PHE A 115 4.73 -5.17 1.45
N GLU A 116 4.59 -4.83 2.74
CA GLU A 116 5.71 -4.87 3.69
C GLU A 116 6.29 -6.28 3.83
N PHE A 117 5.43 -7.29 3.97
CA PHE A 117 5.85 -8.68 4.01
C PHE A 117 6.59 -9.09 2.72
N GLY A 118 6.06 -8.74 1.55
CA GLY A 118 6.70 -8.97 0.25
C GLY A 118 8.09 -8.34 0.15
N MET A 119 8.23 -7.11 0.66
CA MET A 119 9.51 -6.40 0.73
C MET A 119 10.50 -7.03 1.72
N TRP A 120 10.00 -7.72 2.75
CA TRP A 120 10.82 -8.44 3.71
C TRP A 120 11.34 -9.77 3.13
N ILE A 121 10.49 -10.55 2.45
CA ILE A 121 10.89 -11.85 1.87
C ILE A 121 11.66 -11.74 0.54
N SER A 122 11.58 -10.60 -0.15
CA SER A 122 12.15 -10.44 -1.49
C SER A 122 12.76 -9.06 -1.72
N ALA A 123 14.10 -9.01 -1.73
CA ALA A 123 14.83 -7.78 -2.09
C ALA A 123 14.50 -7.32 -3.52
N GLU A 124 14.34 -8.26 -4.45
CA GLU A 124 13.94 -7.98 -5.82
C GLU A 124 12.57 -7.28 -5.88
N PHE A 125 11.58 -7.80 -5.13
CA PHE A 125 10.26 -7.17 -5.04
C PHE A 125 10.34 -5.74 -4.50
N LYS A 126 11.17 -5.51 -3.47
CA LYS A 126 11.42 -4.17 -2.92
C LYS A 126 11.99 -3.23 -3.99
N ILE A 127 12.94 -3.68 -4.80
CA ILE A 127 13.50 -2.87 -5.90
C ILE A 127 12.44 -2.58 -6.97
N TYR A 128 11.63 -3.56 -7.37
CA TYR A 128 10.55 -3.32 -8.33
C TYR A 128 9.51 -2.34 -7.82
N LEU A 129 9.14 -2.42 -6.53
CA LEU A 129 8.21 -1.46 -5.94
C LEU A 129 8.76 -0.03 -5.99
N ILE A 130 10.05 0.16 -5.70
CA ILE A 130 10.74 1.46 -5.82
C ILE A 130 10.72 1.95 -7.27
N LYS A 131 11.06 1.09 -8.24
CA LYS A 131 11.04 1.43 -9.67
C LYS A 131 9.63 1.81 -10.14
N GLU A 132 8.62 1.07 -9.71
CA GLU A 132 7.23 1.34 -10.07
C GLU A 132 6.74 2.66 -9.50
N PHE A 133 7.10 2.98 -8.25
CA PHE A 133 6.84 4.29 -7.68
C PHE A 133 7.49 5.42 -8.48
N GLN A 134 8.76 5.27 -8.87
CA GLN A 134 9.46 6.25 -9.72
C GLN A 134 8.75 6.42 -11.08
N ARG A 135 8.35 5.31 -11.72
CA ARG A 135 7.59 5.32 -12.98
C ARG A 135 6.29 6.10 -12.83
N LEU A 136 5.54 5.89 -11.75
CA LEU A 136 4.29 6.62 -11.48
C LEU A 136 4.54 8.13 -11.27
N LYS A 137 5.60 8.50 -10.54
CA LYS A 137 5.99 9.91 -10.35
C LYS A 137 6.35 10.60 -11.66
N GLU A 138 7.05 9.92 -12.56
CA GLU A 138 7.37 10.47 -13.88
C GLU A 138 6.13 10.68 -14.74
N ILE A 139 5.17 9.75 -14.69
CA ILE A 139 3.90 9.87 -15.41
C ILE A 139 3.09 11.05 -14.88
N GLU A 140 2.97 11.16 -13.57
CA GLU A 140 2.28 12.28 -12.90
C GLU A 140 2.92 13.62 -13.28
N GLN A 141 4.26 13.71 -13.25
CA GLN A 141 4.98 14.93 -13.64
C GLN A 141 4.76 15.29 -15.12
N LYS A 142 4.71 14.30 -16.01
CA LYS A 142 4.41 14.52 -17.43
C LYS A 142 3.00 15.06 -17.62
N GLN A 143 2.01 14.54 -16.90
CA GLN A 143 0.64 15.03 -16.93
C GLN A 143 0.55 16.47 -16.40
N LEU A 144 1.10 16.74 -15.22
CA LEU A 144 1.18 18.10 -14.65
C LEU A 144 1.88 19.09 -15.58
N GLY A 145 3.02 18.71 -16.16
CA GLY A 145 3.74 19.55 -17.12
C GLY A 145 2.94 19.83 -18.40
N TRP A 146 2.17 18.85 -18.87
CA TRP A 146 1.28 19.01 -20.01
C TRP A 146 0.11 19.97 -19.70
N ASP A 147 -0.50 19.84 -18.52
CA ASP A 147 -1.57 20.73 -18.07
C ASP A 147 -1.10 22.18 -17.87
N ILE A 148 0.08 22.36 -17.28
CA ILE A 148 0.70 23.70 -17.10
C ILE A 148 0.94 24.37 -18.46
N ARG A 149 1.53 23.65 -19.42
CA ARG A 149 1.78 24.19 -20.77
C ARG A 149 0.48 24.57 -21.48
N ARG A 150 -0.57 23.75 -21.34
CA ARG A 150 -1.88 24.00 -21.93
C ARG A 150 -2.57 25.22 -21.31
N ASN A 151 -2.48 25.39 -19.99
CA ASN A 151 -3.03 26.54 -19.28
C ASN A 151 -2.27 27.83 -19.60
N LEU A 152 -0.93 27.81 -19.60
CA LEU A 152 -0.11 28.96 -20.01
C LEU A 152 -0.42 29.39 -21.44
N THR A 153 -0.55 28.45 -22.36
CA THR A 153 -0.92 28.75 -23.76
C THR A 153 -2.30 29.40 -23.85
N LYS A 154 -3.31 28.90 -23.11
CA LYS A 154 -4.65 29.52 -23.06
C LYS A 154 -4.62 30.94 -22.50
N ILE A 155 -3.92 31.15 -21.39
CA ILE A 155 -3.80 32.46 -20.74
C ILE A 155 -3.11 33.45 -21.69
N ASN A 156 -1.99 33.06 -22.32
CA ASN A 156 -1.32 33.91 -23.31
C ASN A 156 -2.23 34.25 -24.49
N TYR A 157 -2.96 33.26 -25.02
CA TYR A 157 -3.89 33.50 -26.12
C TYR A 157 -4.98 34.51 -25.74
N GLN A 158 -5.55 34.41 -24.53
CA GLN A 158 -6.52 35.39 -24.02
C GLN A 158 -5.91 36.79 -23.86
N ILE A 159 -4.72 36.90 -23.25
CA ILE A 159 -4.03 38.18 -23.07
C ILE A 159 -3.77 38.85 -24.43
N HIS A 160 -3.25 38.10 -25.40
CA HIS A 160 -3.01 38.63 -26.74
C HIS A 160 -4.30 39.02 -27.46
N THR A 161 -5.34 38.20 -27.38
CA THR A 161 -6.65 38.50 -27.99
C THR A 161 -7.28 39.75 -27.38
N ASP A 162 -7.26 39.87 -26.06
CA ASP A 162 -7.80 41.03 -25.35
C ASP A 162 -7.00 42.30 -25.63
N ALA A 163 -5.67 42.21 -25.74
CA ALA A 163 -4.81 43.32 -26.12
C ALA A 163 -5.13 43.81 -27.55
N ILE A 164 -5.32 42.89 -28.51
CA ILE A 164 -5.72 43.22 -29.88
C ILE A 164 -7.10 43.89 -29.90
N LYS A 165 -8.08 43.32 -29.18
CA LYS A 165 -9.43 43.92 -29.08
C LYS A 165 -9.43 45.32 -28.49
N ARG A 166 -8.58 45.59 -27.50
CA ARG A 166 -8.53 46.89 -26.81
C ARG A 166 -7.74 47.96 -27.56
N ASN A 167 -6.69 47.57 -28.29
CA ASN A 167 -5.74 48.52 -28.88
C ASN A 167 -5.77 48.59 -30.41
N LEU A 168 -6.24 47.56 -31.12
CA LEU A 168 -6.16 47.48 -32.59
C LEU A 168 -7.52 47.46 -33.29
N ILE A 169 -8.63 47.27 -32.56
CA ILE A 169 -9.98 47.41 -33.12
C ILE A 169 -10.50 48.80 -32.75
N PRO A 170 -10.62 49.74 -33.70
CA PRO A 170 -11.17 51.06 -33.42
C PRO A 170 -12.60 50.94 -32.88
N LYS A 171 -12.94 51.69 -31.83
CA LYS A 171 -14.35 51.90 -31.49
C LYS A 171 -15.02 52.57 -32.69
N GLU A 172 -16.15 52.00 -33.12
CA GLU A 172 -16.85 52.40 -34.35
C GLU A 172 -16.87 53.92 -34.53
N LEU A 173 -16.57 54.36 -35.76
CA LEU A 173 -16.64 55.76 -36.16
C LEU A 173 -18.07 56.25 -35.91
N THR A 174 -18.26 56.95 -34.79
CA THR A 174 -19.54 57.54 -34.46
C THR A 174 -19.72 58.74 -35.38
N SER A 175 -20.76 58.68 -36.22
CA SER A 175 -21.15 59.73 -37.17
C SER A 175 -21.72 60.96 -36.47
#